data_AF-A0A8J7LT40-F1
#
_entry.id   AF-A0A8J7LT40-F1
#
_cell.length_a   1.000
_cell.length_b   1.000
_cell.length_c   1.000
_cell.angle_alpha   90.00
_cell.angle_beta   90.00
_cell.angle_gamma   90.00
#
_symmetry.space_group_name_H-M   'P 1'
#
loop_
_entity.id
_entity.type
_entity.pdbx_description
1 polymer ?
#
loop_
_entity_poly.entity_id
_entity_poly.type
_entity_poly.pdbx_seq_one_letter_code
_entity_poly.pdbx_strand_id
1 'polypeptide(L)'
;MVLQTLYDVTLVLCCLYAFIAGGRTEKLGSLLTLTASIVSVLIWYRPLEWRAVHWNMFAVDLVTFLLATWLAIRSDRFWPMWFAGFCLVGVMTHLAVAAMPNFASMAYSLSQGFWAYPAMLALVIGTWTHRRRMRGYGLSAS
;
A
#
# COMPACT_ATOMS: atom_id res chain seq x y z
N MET A 1 -14.28 -0.69 14.05
CA MET A 1 -13.89 -2.11 13.85
C MET A 1 -14.26 -2.63 12.45
N VAL A 2 -15.49 -2.45 11.95
CA VAL A 2 -15.89 -2.95 10.61
C VAL A 2 -14.99 -2.48 9.45
N LEU A 3 -14.63 -1.19 9.39
CA LEU A 3 -13.74 -0.65 8.34
C LEU A 3 -12.34 -1.27 8.34
N GLN A 4 -11.80 -1.59 9.52
CA GLN A 4 -10.50 -2.25 9.67
C GLN A 4 -10.56 -3.67 9.11
N THR A 5 -11.59 -4.43 9.47
CA THR A 5 -11.77 -5.81 9.00
C THR A 5 -11.96 -5.87 7.48
N LEU A 6 -12.73 -4.93 6.91
CA LEU A 6 -12.89 -4.83 5.45
C LEU A 6 -11.57 -4.51 4.74
N TYR A 7 -10.77 -3.62 5.33
CA TYR A 7 -9.43 -3.30 4.83
C TYR A 7 -8.53 -4.54 4.83
N ASP A 8 -8.45 -5.26 5.95
CA ASP A 8 -7.60 -6.45 6.10
C ASP A 8 -8.00 -7.56 5.13
N VAL A 9 -9.31 -7.80 4.96
CA VAL A 9 -9.82 -8.77 3.98
C VAL A 9 -9.44 -8.37 2.56
N THR A 10 -9.64 -7.09 2.21
CA THR A 10 -9.27 -6.57 0.88
C THR A 10 -7.76 -6.69 0.64
N LEU A 11 -6.95 -6.38 1.64
CA LEU A 11 -5.49 -6.52 1.61
C LEU A 11 -5.07 -7.95 1.29
N VAL A 12 -5.60 -8.91 2.05
CA VAL A 12 -5.25 -10.33 1.89
C VAL A 12 -5.65 -10.81 0.50
N LEU A 13 -6.84 -10.45 0.02
CA LEU A 13 -7.30 -10.84 -1.31
C LEU A 13 -6.44 -10.22 -2.43
N CYS A 14 -6.09 -8.94 -2.33
CA CYS A 14 -5.23 -8.27 -3.30
C CYS A 14 -3.81 -8.86 -3.31
N CYS A 15 -3.25 -9.13 -2.12
CA CYS A 15 -1.93 -9.73 -1.99
C CYS A 15 -1.91 -11.16 -2.54
N LEU A 16 -2.89 -11.99 -2.20
CA LEU A 16 -3.03 -13.35 -2.74
C LEU A 16 -3.14 -13.33 -4.27
N TYR A 17 -3.97 -12.43 -4.81
CA TYR A 17 -4.12 -12.30 -6.25
C TYR A 17 -2.79 -11.90 -6.93
N ALA A 18 -2.07 -10.92 -6.39
CA ALA A 18 -0.76 -10.51 -6.90
C ALA A 18 0.29 -11.63 -6.77
N PHE A 19 0.23 -12.42 -5.70
CA PHE A 19 1.18 -13.52 -5.49
C PHE A 19 0.95 -14.70 -6.43
N ILE A 20 -0.30 -15.03 -6.71
CA ILE A 20 -0.70 -16.15 -7.57
C ILE A 20 -0.59 -15.77 -9.06
N ALA A 21 -1.01 -14.56 -9.44
CA ALA A 21 -1.17 -14.16 -10.84
C ALA A 21 -0.15 -13.12 -11.33
N GLY A 22 0.66 -12.55 -10.45
CA GLY A 22 1.63 -11.50 -10.76
C GLY A 22 3.05 -12.00 -11.04
N GLY A 23 3.85 -11.15 -11.69
CA GLY A 23 5.28 -11.37 -11.91
C GLY A 23 6.12 -10.98 -10.69
N ARG A 24 7.44 -10.88 -10.87
CA ARG A 24 8.37 -10.50 -9.78
C ARG A 24 8.05 -9.12 -9.18
N THR A 25 7.69 -8.14 -10.01
CA THR A 25 7.35 -6.78 -9.57
C THR A 25 6.07 -6.76 -8.75
N GLU A 26 5.04 -7.48 -9.18
CA GLU A 26 3.74 -7.55 -8.49
C GLU A 26 3.86 -8.28 -7.14
N LYS A 27 4.67 -9.35 -7.08
CA LYS A 27 5.00 -10.04 -5.83
C LYS A 27 5.71 -9.13 -4.83
N LEU A 28 6.69 -8.35 -5.28
CA LEU A 28 7.36 -7.36 -4.42
C LEU A 28 6.38 -6.30 -3.91
N GLY A 29 5.50 -5.76 -4.76
CA GLY A 29 4.47 -4.81 -4.34
C GLY A 29 3.50 -5.39 -3.30
N SER A 30 3.10 -6.65 -3.46
CA SER A 30 2.28 -7.35 -2.46
C SER A 30 3.01 -7.53 -1.14
N LEU A 31 4.30 -7.88 -1.18
CA LEU A 31 5.11 -8.07 0.02
C LEU A 31 5.25 -6.76 0.78
N LEU A 32 5.54 -5.66 0.09
CA LEU A 32 5.64 -4.33 0.68
C LEU A 32 4.35 -3.95 1.42
N THR A 33 3.21 -4.10 0.74
CA THR A 33 1.90 -3.76 1.31
C THR A 33 1.59 -4.62 2.54
N LEU A 34 1.84 -5.92 2.46
CA LEU A 34 1.58 -6.85 3.55
C LEU A 34 2.50 -6.60 4.75
N THR A 35 3.78 -6.32 4.51
CA THR A 35 4.73 -5.95 5.57
C THR A 35 4.35 -4.65 6.27
N ALA A 36 3.95 -3.63 5.51
CA ALA A 36 3.52 -2.35 6.08
C ALA A 36 2.31 -2.54 7.01
N SER A 37 1.31 -3.30 6.57
CA SER A 37 0.11 -3.55 7.38
C SER A 37 0.37 -4.35 8.64
N ILE A 38 1.25 -5.36 8.60
CA ILE A 38 1.65 -6.10 9.82
C ILE A 38 2.31 -5.15 10.82
N VAL A 39 3.25 -4.31 10.37
CA VAL A 39 3.95 -3.37 11.25
C VAL A 39 2.96 -2.35 11.84
N SER A 40 2.03 -1.83 11.05
CA SER A 40 0.99 -0.91 11.52
C SER A 40 0.12 -1.53 12.62
N VAL A 41 -0.33 -2.78 12.47
CA VAL A 41 -1.10 -3.49 13.50
C VAL A 41 -0.28 -3.67 14.78
N LEU A 42 0.99 -4.06 14.65
CA LEU A 42 1.88 -4.23 15.81
C LEU A 42 2.10 -2.93 16.59
N ILE A 43 2.19 -1.78 15.89
CA ILE A 43 2.31 -0.46 16.52
C ILE A 43 1.02 -0.11 17.27
N TRP A 44 -0.15 -0.33 16.66
CA TRP A 44 -1.45 -0.05 17.28
C TRP A 44 -1.73 -0.85 18.54
N TYR A 45 -1.30 -2.12 18.61
CA TYR A 45 -1.51 -2.98 19.78
C TYR A 45 -0.58 -2.68 20.97
N ARG A 46 0.47 -1.88 20.77
CA ARG A 46 1.39 -1.50 21.85
C ARG A 46 0.80 -0.32 22.63
N PRO A 47 0.92 -0.28 23.98
CA PRO A 47 0.54 0.87 24.79
C PRO A 47 1.57 1.99 24.63
N LEU A 48 1.63 2.59 23.45
CA LEU A 48 2.48 3.73 23.13
C LEU A 48 1.71 5.03 23.30
N GLU A 49 2.41 6.10 23.66
CA GLU A 49 1.84 7.44 23.63
C GLU A 49 1.38 7.79 22.21
N TRP A 50 0.25 8.48 22.09
CA TRP A 50 -0.33 8.91 20.82
C TRP A 50 0.71 9.56 19.89
N ARG A 51 1.53 10.47 20.42
CA ARG A 51 2.61 11.14 19.65
C ARG A 51 3.63 10.17 19.08
N ALA A 52 4.02 9.13 19.81
CA ALA A 52 4.97 8.14 19.33
C ALA A 52 4.35 7.25 18.23
N VAL A 53 3.06 6.92 18.35
CA VAL A 53 2.30 6.18 17.33
C VAL A 53 2.29 6.92 16.00
N HIS A 54 2.07 8.24 16.01
CA HIS A 54 2.10 9.09 14.81
C HIS A 54 3.42 9.01 14.05
N TRP A 55 4.54 9.22 14.74
CA TRP A 55 5.87 9.19 14.12
C TRP A 55 6.28 7.80 13.64
N ASN A 56 5.88 6.75 14.36
CA ASN A 56 6.15 5.37 13.94
C ASN A 56 5.38 5.02 12.66
N MET A 57 4.11 5.43 12.55
CA MET A 57 3.34 5.22 11.31
C MET A 57 3.90 6.00 10.14
N PHE A 58 4.28 7.27 10.37
CA PHE A 58 4.98 8.06 9.35
C PHE A 58 6.23 7.35 8.82
N ALA A 59 7.03 6.76 9.71
CA ALA A 59 8.24 6.02 9.31
C ALA A 59 7.91 4.80 8.45
N VAL A 60 6.86 4.04 8.80
CA VAL A 60 6.38 2.89 8.01
C VAL A 60 5.92 3.32 6.62
N ASP A 61 5.12 4.38 6.53
CA ASP A 61 4.63 4.91 5.26
C ASP A 61 5.77 5.47 4.40
N LEU A 62 6.75 6.14 5.02
CA LEU A 62 7.93 6.66 4.33
C LEU A 62 8.79 5.53 3.76
N VAL A 63 9.07 4.48 4.53
CA VAL A 63 9.82 3.31 4.06
C VAL A 63 9.07 2.62 2.93
N THR A 64 7.76 2.44 3.07
CA THR A 64 6.89 1.85 2.03
C THR A 64 6.92 2.69 0.76
N PHE A 65 6.85 4.02 0.86
CA PHE A 65 6.97 4.94 -0.25
C PHE A 65 8.33 4.85 -0.96
N LEU A 66 9.43 4.79 -0.21
CA LEU A 66 10.77 4.68 -0.79
C LEU A 66 10.94 3.36 -1.54
N LEU A 67 10.46 2.26 -0.97
CA LEU A 67 10.51 0.94 -1.60
C LEU A 67 9.58 0.85 -2.83
N ALA A 68 8.40 1.47 -2.76
CA ALA A 68 7.48 1.61 -3.89
C ALA A 68 8.11 2.43 -5.03
N THR A 69 8.77 3.53 -4.70
CA THR A 69 9.47 4.39 -5.67
C THR A 69 10.64 3.66 -6.31
N TRP A 70 11.44 2.95 -5.52
CA TRP A 70 12.52 2.10 -6.02
C TRP A 70 12.00 1.03 -6.97
N LEU A 71 10.86 0.40 -6.64
CA LEU A 71 10.20 -0.58 -7.49
C LEU A 71 9.70 0.06 -8.79
N ALA A 72 9.16 1.28 -8.73
CA ALA A 72 8.70 2.03 -9.89
C ALA A 72 9.83 2.40 -10.85
N ILE A 73 10.97 2.85 -10.34
CA ILE A 73 12.14 3.18 -11.17
C ILE A 73 12.72 1.92 -11.83
N ARG A 74 12.62 0.76 -11.18
CA ARG A 74 13.16 -0.53 -11.68
C ARG A 74 12.20 -1.29 -12.59
N SER A 75 10.94 -0.85 -12.72
CA SER A 75 9.93 -1.56 -13.48
C SER A 75 9.55 -0.81 -14.75
N ASP A 76 9.56 -1.49 -15.90
CA ASP A 76 9.01 -0.96 -17.16
C ASP A 76 7.46 -0.88 -17.16
N ARG A 77 6.84 -0.94 -15.97
CA ARG A 77 5.39 -0.94 -15.79
C ARG A 77 4.99 0.42 -15.22
N PHE A 78 3.89 0.95 -15.72
CA PHE A 78 3.38 2.24 -15.25
C PHE A 78 2.71 2.14 -13.87
N TRP A 79 2.17 0.97 -13.50
CA TRP A 79 1.40 0.78 -12.27
C TRP A 79 2.14 1.06 -10.94
N PRO A 80 3.44 0.73 -10.76
CA PRO A 80 4.11 0.98 -9.50
C PRO A 80 4.33 2.49 -9.25
N MET A 81 4.33 3.33 -10.29
CA MET A 81 4.39 4.78 -10.15
C MET A 81 3.11 5.33 -9.50
N TRP A 82 1.95 4.75 -9.84
CA TRP A 82 0.67 5.11 -9.21
C TRP A 82 0.66 4.67 -7.75
N PHE A 83 1.14 3.44 -7.50
CA PHE A 83 1.30 2.90 -6.14
C PHE A 83 2.18 3.82 -5.28
N ALA A 84 3.35 4.21 -5.78
CA ALA A 84 4.25 5.15 -5.10
C ALA A 84 3.59 6.52 -4.87
N GLY A 85 2.86 7.04 -5.85
CA GLY A 85 2.11 8.30 -5.72
C GLY A 85 1.09 8.25 -4.56
N PHE A 86 0.33 7.17 -4.43
CA PHE A 86 -0.62 7.02 -3.33
C PHE A 86 0.08 6.85 -1.97
N CYS A 87 1.20 6.13 -1.91
CA CYS A 87 2.03 6.07 -0.70
C CYS A 87 2.55 7.46 -0.29
N LEU A 88 2.95 8.31 -1.25
CA LEU A 88 3.38 9.68 -0.97
C LEU A 88 2.26 10.51 -0.32
N VAL A 89 1.02 10.35 -0.77
CA VAL A 89 -0.13 11.04 -0.17
C VAL A 89 -0.35 10.61 1.29
N GLY A 90 -0.13 9.34 1.61
CA GLY A 90 -0.12 8.85 3.00
C GLY A 90 0.94 9.57 3.85
N VAL A 91 2.18 9.60 3.37
CA VAL A 91 3.30 10.34 4.02
C VAL A 91 2.96 11.82 4.23
N MET A 92 2.38 12.48 3.23
CA MET A 92 1.98 13.88 3.32
C MET A 92 0.84 14.09 4.34
N THR A 93 -0.08 13.13 4.47
CA THR A 93 -1.17 13.18 5.46
C THR A 93 -0.60 13.20 6.89
N HIS A 94 0.43 12.39 7.17
CA HIS A 94 1.12 12.42 8.45
C HIS A 94 1.79 13.77 8.73
N LEU A 95 2.46 14.36 7.73
CA LEU A 95 3.08 15.69 7.89
C LEU A 95 2.04 16.78 8.14
N ALA A 96 0.90 16.73 7.44
CA ALA A 96 -0.20 17.66 7.64
C ALA A 96 -0.78 17.58 9.06
N VAL A 97 -0.98 16.36 9.59
CA VAL A 97 -1.45 16.16 10.96
C VAL A 97 -0.39 16.57 12.00
N ALA A 98 0.89 16.33 11.74
CA ALA A 98 1.97 16.81 12.61
C ALA A 98 2.02 18.35 12.68
N ALA A 99 1.69 19.04 11.58
CA ALA A 99 1.61 20.50 11.54
C ALA A 99 0.34 21.07 12.19
N MET A 100 -0.72 20.28 12.34
CA MET A 100 -2.00 20.71 12.92
C MET A 100 -2.46 19.76 14.03
N PRO A 101 -1.90 19.88 15.25
CA PRO A 101 -2.13 18.94 16.37
C PRO A 101 -3.58 18.85 16.86
N ASN A 102 -4.41 19.84 16.54
CA ASN A 102 -5.82 19.91 16.93
C ASN A 102 -6.77 19.21 15.93
N PHE A 103 -6.24 18.54 14.90
CA PHE A 103 -7.05 17.75 13.98
C PHE A 103 -7.71 16.58 14.71
N ALA A 104 -9.03 16.46 14.56
CA ALA A 104 -9.80 15.37 15.15
C ALA A 104 -9.20 14.01 14.75
N SER A 105 -8.81 13.21 15.75
CA SER A 105 -8.24 11.86 15.59
C SER A 105 -9.06 10.95 14.65
N MET A 106 -10.38 11.16 14.60
CA MET A 106 -11.30 10.48 13.69
C MET A 106 -11.00 10.74 12.20
N ALA A 107 -10.70 11.98 11.83
CA ALA A 107 -10.42 12.36 10.43
C ALA A 107 -9.10 11.74 9.95
N TYR A 108 -8.11 11.66 10.84
CA TYR A 108 -6.84 11.00 10.58
C TYR A 108 -6.99 9.49 10.37
N SER A 109 -7.74 8.79 11.25
CA SER A 109 -7.96 7.35 11.11
C SER A 109 -8.73 6.99 9.81
N LEU A 110 -9.69 7.83 9.40
CA LEU A 110 -10.42 7.62 8.14
C LEU A 110 -9.54 7.87 6.91
N SER A 111 -8.72 8.91 6.93
CA SER A 111 -7.85 9.27 5.80
C SER A 111 -6.72 8.26 5.59
N GLN A 112 -6.15 7.70 6.66
CA GLN A 112 -5.11 6.68 6.53
C GLN A 112 -5.63 5.41 5.84
N GLY A 113 -6.81 4.91 6.23
CA GLY A 113 -7.43 3.76 5.58
C GLY A 113 -7.85 4.05 4.14
N PHE A 114 -8.26 5.28 3.84
CA PHE A 114 -8.76 5.67 2.51
C PHE A 114 -7.67 5.57 1.43
N TRP A 115 -6.46 6.07 1.69
CA TRP A 115 -5.38 6.09 0.68
C TRP A 115 -4.80 4.72 0.35
N ALA A 116 -4.99 3.75 1.23
CA ALA A 116 -4.54 2.39 1.00
C ALA A 116 -5.39 1.66 -0.07
N TYR A 117 -6.66 2.02 -0.27
CA TYR A 117 -7.50 1.42 -1.30
C TYR A 117 -7.04 1.74 -2.74
N PRO A 118 -6.76 3.01 -3.12
CA PRO A 118 -6.17 3.32 -4.42
C PRO A 118 -4.81 2.64 -4.67
N ALA A 119 -3.98 2.53 -3.63
CA ALA A 119 -2.71 1.82 -3.73
C ALA A 119 -2.93 0.32 -4.05
N MET A 120 -3.87 -0.34 -3.36
CA MET A 120 -4.27 -1.72 -3.68
C MET A 120 -4.85 -1.85 -5.08
N LEU A 121 -5.68 -0.89 -5.50
CA LEU A 121 -6.26 -0.87 -6.84
C LEU A 121 -5.16 -0.83 -7.92
N ALA A 122 -4.13 -0.01 -7.72
CA ALA A 122 -2.97 0.05 -8.61
C ALA A 122 -2.23 -1.29 -8.70
N LEU A 123 -2.06 -2.01 -7.57
CA LEU A 123 -1.46 -3.35 -7.53
C LEU A 123 -2.32 -4.38 -8.30
N VAL A 124 -3.64 -4.34 -8.14
CA VAL A 124 -4.58 -5.24 -8.84
C VAL A 124 -4.56 -4.97 -10.34
N ILE A 125 -4.58 -3.71 -10.77
CA ILE A 125 -4.49 -3.30 -12.18
C ILE A 125 -3.16 -3.75 -12.78
N GLY A 126 -2.05 -3.58 -12.04
CA GLY A 126 -0.73 -4.07 -12.44
C GLY A 126 -0.72 -5.57 -12.70
N THR A 127 -1.24 -6.34 -11.74
CA THR A 127 -1.38 -7.80 -11.83
C THR A 127 -2.25 -8.24 -13.01
N TRP A 128 -3.39 -7.58 -13.23
CA TRP A 128 -4.27 -7.91 -14.35
C TRP A 128 -3.62 -7.63 -15.70
N THR A 129 -2.94 -6.50 -15.83
CA THR A 129 -2.23 -6.11 -17.06
C THR A 129 -1.09 -7.09 -17.35
N HIS A 130 -0.37 -7.54 -16.32
CA HIS A 130 0.64 -8.59 -16.44
C HIS A 130 0.05 -9.88 -17.02
N ARG A 131 -1.04 -10.37 -16.41
CA ARG A 131 -1.73 -11.60 -16.85
C ARG A 131 -2.27 -11.52 -18.27
N ARG A 132 -2.83 -10.37 -18.68
CA ARG A 132 -3.30 -10.16 -20.08
C ARG A 132 -2.16 -10.27 -21.09
N ARG A 133 -0.99 -9.67 -20.80
CA ARG A 133 0.17 -9.76 -21.69
C ARG A 133 0.68 -11.20 -21.82
N MET A 134 0.81 -11.92 -20.71
CA MET A 134 1.25 -13.32 -20.75
C MET A 134 0.29 -14.21 -21.57
N ARG A 135 -1.03 -13.95 -21.50
CA ARG A 135 -2.01 -14.65 -22.33
C ARG A 135 -1.91 -14.31 -23.82
N GLY A 136 -1.62 -13.06 -24.17
CA GLY A 136 -1.43 -12.63 -25.55
C GLY A 136 -0.20 -13.29 -26.20
N TYR A 137 0.89 -13.45 -25.46
CA TYR A 137 2.12 -14.10 -25.94
C TYR A 137 1.95 -15.62 -26.08
N GLY A 138 1.12 -16.24 -25.22
CA GLY A 138 0.77 -17.66 -25.35
C GLY A 138 -0.10 -17.99 -26.57
N LEU A 139 -0.89 -17.03 -27.05
CA LEU A 139 -1.74 -17.18 -28.24
C LEU A 139 -0.99 -16.93 -29.56
N SER A 140 0.17 -16.24 -29.54
CA SER A 140 1.01 -16.03 -30.72
C SER A 140 2.04 -17.14 -30.95
N ALA A 141 2.13 -18.11 -30.05
CA ALA A 141 3.09 -19.21 -30.10
C ALA A 141 2.45 -20.59 -30.37
N SER A 142 1.14 -20.62 -30.67
CA SER A 142 0.35 -21.81 -31.03
C SER A 142 -0.21 -21.66 -32.43
#